data_AF-A0A9D5KXB2-F1
#
_entry.id   AF-A0A9D5KXB2-F1
#
_cell.length_a   1.000
_cell.length_b   1.000
_cell.length_c   1.000
_cell.angle_alpha   90.00
_cell.angle_beta   90.00
_cell.angle_gamma   90.00
#
_symmetry.space_group_name_H-M   'P 1'
#
loop_
_entity.id
_entity.type
_entity.pdbx_description
1 polymer ?
#
loop_
_entity_poly.entity_id
_entity_poly.type
_entity_poly.pdbx_seq_one_letter_code
_entity_poly.pdbx_strand_id
1 'polypeptide(L)'
;MKKSIRFIIIVIVGLMNCCGIHAINKNIHVIKYIYIYNGHTNPDEDPNGRGARIPSHEVPCSIDSSDGIELKGEGNVDIIYYEIWQSGIGCIAKFEDEEDFLKVLFTLKGEYEIHFETANCTYIGKFVL
;
A
#
# COMPACT_ATOMS: atom_id res chain seq x y z
N MET A 1 25.02 69.88 -4.64
CA MET A 1 23.57 69.57 -4.61
C MET A 1 23.36 68.31 -5.42
N LYS A 2 23.22 67.16 -4.76
CA LYS A 2 21.97 66.42 -4.47
C LYS A 2 21.46 65.60 -5.68
N LYS A 3 21.67 64.27 -5.55
CA LYS A 3 20.78 63.13 -5.91
C LYS A 3 20.57 62.95 -7.44
N SER A 4 20.52 61.75 -8.03
CA SER A 4 19.94 60.50 -7.55
C SER A 4 20.45 59.34 -8.42
N ILE A 5 21.05 58.34 -7.77
CA ILE A 5 21.20 56.98 -8.29
C ILE A 5 19.97 56.19 -7.80
N ARG A 6 19.49 55.27 -8.65
CA ARG A 6 18.76 54.01 -8.35
C ARG A 6 17.36 53.90 -8.98
N PHE A 7 17.02 52.65 -9.29
CA PHE A 7 15.71 52.08 -9.63
C PHE A 7 15.36 51.81 -11.10
N ILE A 8 16.11 50.94 -11.81
CA ILE A 8 15.51 50.07 -12.84
C ILE A 8 16.28 48.73 -12.92
N ILE A 9 16.29 47.90 -11.86
CA ILE A 9 16.65 46.47 -11.97
C ILE A 9 15.86 45.67 -10.92
N ILE A 10 14.52 45.64 -10.97
CA ILE A 10 13.72 44.65 -10.21
C ILE A 10 12.40 44.36 -10.93
N VAL A 11 12.42 43.77 -12.14
CA VAL A 11 11.19 43.15 -12.72
C VAL A 11 11.50 41.93 -13.62
N ILE A 12 12.56 41.16 -13.33
CA ILE A 12 12.82 39.89 -14.07
C ILE A 12 12.97 38.68 -13.11
N VAL A 13 12.98 38.88 -11.79
CA VAL A 13 13.09 37.79 -10.81
C VAL A 13 11.73 37.15 -10.47
N GLY A 14 10.61 37.70 -10.96
CA GLY A 14 9.25 37.29 -10.59
C GLY A 14 8.60 36.19 -11.43
N LEU A 15 9.29 35.60 -12.42
CA LEU A 15 8.68 34.65 -13.35
C LEU A 15 9.37 33.27 -13.40
N MET A 16 10.30 32.99 -12.49
CA MET A 16 11.01 31.71 -12.43
C MET A 16 10.59 30.87 -11.24
N ASN A 17 9.28 30.87 -10.92
CA ASN A 17 8.71 30.08 -9.83
C ASN A 17 7.44 29.31 -10.23
N CYS A 18 7.28 29.02 -11.51
CA CYS A 18 6.26 28.10 -12.00
C CYS A 18 6.97 26.96 -12.72
N CYS A 19 6.52 25.74 -12.47
CA CYS A 19 7.09 24.47 -12.93
C CYS A 19 8.22 23.90 -12.05
N GLY A 20 7.99 23.90 -10.73
CA GLY A 20 8.45 22.77 -9.93
C GLY A 20 7.62 21.54 -10.32
N ILE A 21 7.95 20.91 -11.46
CA ILE A 21 7.51 19.54 -11.75
C ILE A 21 8.16 18.69 -10.67
N HIS A 22 7.44 18.49 -9.56
CA HIS A 22 7.79 17.44 -8.63
C HIS A 22 7.48 16.14 -9.37
N ALA A 23 8.50 15.55 -9.98
CA ALA A 23 8.48 14.13 -10.27
C ALA A 23 8.43 13.42 -8.92
N ILE A 24 7.22 13.21 -8.41
CA ILE A 24 7.00 12.31 -7.29
C ILE A 24 7.42 10.95 -7.84
N ASN A 25 8.55 10.44 -7.37
CA ASN A 25 9.07 9.15 -7.77
C ASN A 25 8.08 8.10 -7.23
N LYS A 26 7.07 7.77 -8.03
CA LYS A 26 6.04 6.79 -7.68
C LYS A 26 6.70 5.42 -7.64
N ASN A 27 7.07 4.96 -6.46
CA ASN A 27 7.50 3.58 -6.25
C ASN A 27 6.24 2.71 -6.16
N ILE A 28 5.62 2.48 -7.31
CA ILE A 28 4.47 1.58 -7.40
C ILE A 28 5.01 0.15 -7.39
N HIS A 29 4.77 -0.55 -6.30
CA HIS A 29 5.07 -1.98 -6.21
C HIS A 29 3.83 -2.78 -6.55
N VAL A 30 3.88 -3.50 -7.68
CA VAL A 30 2.81 -4.41 -8.07
C VAL A 30 3.08 -5.78 -7.48
N ILE A 31 2.26 -6.17 -6.52
CA ILE A 31 2.38 -7.45 -5.81
C ILE A 31 1.20 -8.34 -6.21
N LYS A 32 1.47 -9.63 -6.36
CA LYS A 32 0.43 -10.64 -6.50
C LYS A 32 0.01 -11.11 -5.12
N TYR A 33 -1.22 -10.80 -4.73
CA TYR A 33 -1.79 -11.30 -3.49
C TYR A 33 -2.59 -12.58 -3.73
N ILE A 34 -2.50 -13.49 -2.78
CA ILE A 34 -3.37 -14.66 -2.69
C ILE A 34 -4.29 -14.43 -1.50
N TYR A 35 -5.61 -14.50 -1.69
CA TYR A 35 -6.53 -14.46 -0.55
C TYR A 35 -6.82 -15.87 -0.02
N ILE A 36 -6.93 -15.97 1.31
CA ILE A 36 -7.32 -17.18 2.03
C ILE A 36 -8.64 -16.89 2.73
N TYR A 37 -9.70 -17.64 2.41
CA TYR A 37 -11.02 -17.46 3.02
C TYR A 37 -11.03 -17.99 4.46
N ASN A 38 -11.46 -17.17 5.41
CA ASN A 38 -11.48 -17.46 6.85
C ASN A 38 -12.81 -18.08 7.33
N GLY A 39 -13.62 -18.60 6.39
CA GLY A 39 -14.95 -19.13 6.66
C GLY A 39 -14.97 -20.14 7.81
N HIS A 40 -15.67 -19.77 8.88
CA HIS A 40 -16.22 -20.72 9.83
C HIS A 40 -17.26 -21.54 9.06
N THR A 41 -16.90 -22.72 8.57
CA THR A 41 -17.89 -23.68 8.07
C THR A 41 -18.86 -23.95 9.20
N ASN A 42 -20.09 -23.44 9.09
CA ASN A 42 -21.18 -23.98 9.88
C ASN A 42 -21.23 -25.49 9.60
N PRO A 43 -21.16 -26.37 10.62
CA PRO A 43 -21.15 -27.82 10.42
C PRO A 43 -22.48 -28.39 9.90
N ASP A 44 -23.48 -27.55 9.61
CA ASP A 44 -24.81 -27.95 9.18
C ASP A 44 -24.99 -28.04 7.65
N GLU A 45 -23.94 -27.82 6.85
CA GLU A 45 -24.01 -27.94 5.38
C GLU A 45 -23.52 -29.31 4.88
N ASP A 46 -24.50 -30.17 4.58
CA ASP A 46 -24.46 -31.43 3.81
C ASP A 46 -23.56 -32.57 4.35
N PRO A 47 -24.13 -33.70 4.86
CA PRO A 47 -23.35 -34.88 5.28
C PRO A 47 -22.63 -35.60 4.12
N ASN A 48 -22.84 -35.20 2.86
CA ASN A 48 -22.08 -35.63 1.68
C ASN A 48 -21.28 -34.49 1.01
N GLY A 49 -21.24 -33.31 1.64
CA GLY A 49 -20.66 -32.09 1.11
C GLY A 49 -19.14 -32.16 1.03
N ARG A 50 -18.62 -32.56 -0.13
CA ARG A 50 -17.22 -32.36 -0.48
C ARG A 50 -16.94 -30.87 -0.35
N GLY A 51 -16.30 -30.45 0.74
CA GLY A 51 -15.97 -29.05 0.99
C GLY A 51 -15.35 -28.44 -0.25
N ALA A 52 -16.10 -27.55 -0.90
CA ALA A 52 -15.63 -26.87 -2.09
C ALA A 52 -14.55 -25.90 -1.64
N ARG A 53 -13.28 -26.32 -1.76
CA ARG A 53 -12.15 -25.39 -1.62
C ARG A 53 -12.32 -24.35 -2.71
N ILE A 54 -12.65 -23.12 -2.33
CA ILE A 54 -12.56 -21.98 -3.23
C ILE A 54 -11.08 -21.88 -3.61
N PRO A 55 -10.72 -22.01 -4.90
CA PRO A 55 -9.33 -21.93 -5.31
C PRO A 55 -8.78 -20.53 -5.04
N SER A 56 -7.56 -20.46 -4.55
CA SER A 56 -6.82 -19.20 -4.45
C SER A 56 -6.70 -18.55 -5.82
N HIS A 57 -7.07 -17.28 -5.92
CA HIS A 57 -6.90 -16.48 -7.13
C HIS A 57 -5.89 -15.34 -6.88
N GLU A 58 -5.14 -14.97 -7.92
CA GLU A 58 -4.20 -13.86 -7.86
C GLU A 58 -4.96 -12.53 -7.93
N VAL A 59 -4.77 -11.66 -6.94
CA VAL A 59 -5.29 -10.29 -6.94
C VAL A 59 -4.12 -9.33 -7.15
N PRO A 60 -4.09 -8.54 -8.24
CA PRO A 60 -3.06 -7.52 -8.42
C PRO A 60 -3.25 -6.43 -7.37
N CYS A 61 -2.19 -6.11 -6.64
CA CYS A 61 -2.16 -5.03 -5.67
C CYS A 61 -1.10 -4.02 -6.06
N SER A 62 -1.41 -2.73 -5.99
CA SER A 62 -0.42 -1.66 -6.01
C SER A 62 -0.26 -1.07 -4.62
N ILE A 63 0.98 -0.98 -4.15
CA ILE A 63 1.35 -0.24 -2.95
C ILE A 63 2.20 0.95 -3.38
N ASP A 64 1.78 2.14 -3.02
CA ASP A 64 2.49 3.40 -3.23
C ASP A 64 2.52 4.20 -1.93
N SER A 65 3.65 4.84 -1.63
CA SER A 65 3.80 5.61 -0.39
C SER A 65 2.96 6.89 -0.34
N SER A 66 2.49 7.37 -1.48
CA SER A 66 1.70 8.60 -1.62
C SER A 66 0.25 8.31 -1.97
N ASP A 67 0.01 7.34 -2.84
CA ASP A 67 -1.32 6.99 -3.36
C ASP A 67 -1.99 5.85 -2.57
N GLY A 68 -1.29 5.22 -1.61
CA GLY A 68 -1.85 4.21 -0.71
C GLY A 68 -1.83 2.79 -1.28
N ILE A 69 -2.75 1.96 -0.78
CA ILE A 69 -2.91 0.56 -1.20
C ILE A 69 -4.15 0.41 -2.09
N GLU A 70 -3.97 -0.20 -3.26
CA GLU A 70 -5.07 -0.48 -4.20
C GLU A 70 -5.08 -1.97 -4.58
N LEU A 71 -6.13 -2.68 -4.17
CA LEU A 71 -6.41 -4.06 -4.61
C LEU A 71 -7.28 -4.02 -5.87
N LYS A 72 -6.72 -4.40 -7.02
CA LYS A 72 -7.40 -4.30 -8.31
C LYS A 72 -8.40 -5.42 -8.53
N GLY A 73 -9.62 -5.05 -8.95
CA GLY A 73 -10.67 -5.99 -9.31
C GLY A 73 -11.51 -6.49 -8.13
N GLU A 74 -11.04 -6.26 -6.91
CA GLU A 74 -11.86 -6.25 -5.70
C GLU A 74 -12.49 -4.86 -5.55
N GLY A 75 -13.67 -4.74 -4.95
CA GLY A 75 -14.28 -3.44 -4.65
C GLY A 75 -13.49 -2.68 -3.58
N ASN A 76 -14.15 -1.75 -2.87
CA ASN A 76 -13.58 -1.25 -1.61
C ASN A 76 -13.50 -2.41 -0.62
N VAL A 77 -12.28 -2.93 -0.41
CA VAL A 77 -11.99 -3.98 0.56
C VAL A 77 -11.80 -3.32 1.92
N ASP A 78 -12.58 -3.75 2.90
CA ASP A 78 -12.45 -3.27 4.27
C ASP A 78 -11.33 -4.04 4.97
N ILE A 79 -10.13 -3.46 4.92
CA ILE A 79 -8.94 -4.01 5.57
C ILE A 79 -8.98 -3.60 7.05
N ILE A 80 -8.97 -4.60 7.92
CA ILE A 80 -8.98 -4.44 9.37
C ILE A 80 -7.54 -4.29 9.88
N TYR A 81 -6.62 -5.11 9.35
CA TYR A 81 -5.22 -5.09 9.75
C TYR A 81 -4.25 -5.20 8.59
N TYR A 82 -3.15 -4.46 8.72
CA TYR A 82 -1.97 -4.53 7.88
C TYR A 82 -0.83 -5.16 8.68
N GLU A 83 -0.32 -6.30 8.23
CA GLU A 83 0.75 -7.01 8.93
C GLU A 83 1.98 -7.15 8.05
N ILE A 84 3.15 -7.05 8.68
CA ILE A 84 4.45 -7.31 8.07
C ILE A 84 5.02 -8.56 8.72
N TRP A 85 5.33 -9.54 7.88
CA TRP A 85 5.85 -10.84 8.26
C TRP A 85 7.25 -11.03 7.72
N GLN A 86 8.11 -11.64 8.53
CA GLN A 86 9.46 -12.01 8.15
C GLN A 86 9.64 -13.52 8.23
N SER A 87 10.14 -14.12 7.13
CA SER A 87 10.39 -15.55 7.03
C SER A 87 11.27 -16.05 8.20
N GLY A 88 10.81 -17.07 8.90
CA GLY A 88 11.49 -17.67 10.04
C GLY A 88 11.33 -16.94 11.38
N ILE A 89 10.74 -15.73 11.40
CA ILE A 89 10.47 -14.96 12.63
C ILE A 89 8.97 -14.90 12.91
N GLY A 90 8.14 -14.71 11.87
CA GLY A 90 6.70 -14.53 11.99
C GLY A 90 6.28 -13.07 11.82
N CYS A 91 5.13 -12.70 12.39
CA CYS A 91 4.62 -11.33 12.38
C CYS A 91 5.54 -10.41 13.17
N ILE A 92 6.13 -9.42 12.52
CA ILE A 92 7.04 -8.45 13.14
C ILE A 92 6.36 -7.09 13.40
N ALA A 93 5.25 -6.80 12.73
CA ALA A 93 4.46 -5.60 12.95
C ALA A 93 3.00 -5.80 12.49
N LYS A 94 2.06 -5.15 13.19
CA LYS A 94 0.62 -5.15 12.92
C LYS A 94 0.06 -3.74 13.12
N PHE A 95 -0.74 -3.26 12.18
CA PHE A 95 -1.29 -1.92 12.15
C PHE A 95 -2.79 -1.97 11.82
N GLU A 96 -3.57 -1.03 12.37
CA GLU A 96 -4.98 -0.78 12.00
C GLU A 96 -5.10 0.38 11.00
N ASP A 97 -4.08 1.24 10.94
CA ASP A 97 -4.03 2.41 10.07
C ASP A 97 -3.09 2.17 8.89
N GLU A 98 -3.56 2.51 7.68
CA GLU A 98 -2.80 2.33 6.44
C GLU A 98 -1.58 3.26 6.39
N GLU A 99 -1.70 4.52 6.85
CA GLU A 99 -0.64 5.52 6.76
C GLU A 99 0.57 5.12 7.60
N ASP A 100 0.32 4.64 8.82
CA ASP A 100 1.37 4.15 9.72
C ASP A 100 2.03 2.87 9.21
N PHE A 101 1.24 1.95 8.63
CA PHE A 101 1.79 0.78 7.94
C PHE A 101 2.74 1.18 6.81
N LEU A 102 2.32 2.09 5.91
CA LEU A 102 3.14 2.52 4.77
C LEU A 102 4.43 3.19 5.23
N LYS A 103 4.36 4.07 6.25
CA LYS A 103 5.55 4.70 6.83
C LYS A 103 6.58 3.66 7.28
N VAL A 104 6.14 2.62 7.99
CA VAL A 104 7.05 1.56 8.46
C VAL A 104 7.53 0.70 7.29
N LEU A 105 6.63 0.25 6.42
CA LEU A 105 6.95 -0.62 5.30
C LEU A 105 8.10 -0.04 4.44
N PHE A 106 8.02 1.24 4.09
CA PHE A 106 9.02 1.90 3.25
C PHE A 106 10.34 2.25 3.97
N THR A 107 10.41 2.09 5.29
CA THR A 107 11.67 2.19 6.05
C THR A 107 12.45 0.87 6.08
N LEU A 108 11.77 -0.25 5.82
CA LEU A 108 12.37 -1.58 5.83
C LEU A 108 13.18 -1.85 4.55
N LYS A 109 14.09 -2.82 4.64
CA LYS A 109 14.93 -3.28 3.52
C LYS A 109 15.00 -4.79 3.50
N GLY A 110 14.90 -5.36 2.30
CA GLY A 110 14.88 -6.81 2.10
C GLY A 110 13.50 -7.35 1.74
N GLU A 111 13.31 -8.64 2.01
CA GLU A 111 12.12 -9.39 1.63
C GLU A 111 11.19 -9.63 2.82
N TYR A 112 9.91 -9.32 2.61
CA TYR A 112 8.87 -9.47 3.61
C TYR A 112 7.60 -10.07 2.99
N GLU A 113 6.76 -10.64 3.83
CA GLU A 113 5.39 -10.99 3.47
C GLU A 113 4.47 -9.93 4.07
N ILE A 114 3.52 -9.45 3.27
CA ILE A 114 2.52 -8.49 3.71
C ILE A 114 1.19 -9.22 3.76
N HIS A 115 0.51 -9.14 4.90
CA HIS A 115 -0.82 -9.67 5.06
C HIS A 115 -1.82 -8.54 5.25
N PHE A 116 -2.91 -8.56 4.49
CA PHE A 116 -4.08 -7.71 4.72
C PHE A 116 -5.21 -8.57 5.26
N GLU A 117 -5.56 -8.37 6.52
CA GLU A 117 -6.63 -9.10 7.18
C GLU A 117 -7.95 -8.34 6.99
N THR A 118 -8.97 -9.05 6.51
CA THR A 118 -10.35 -8.55 6.39
C THR A 118 -11.27 -9.44 7.22
N ALA A 119 -12.55 -9.06 7.33
CA ALA A 119 -13.55 -9.86 8.03
C ALA A 119 -13.67 -11.31 7.48
N ASN A 120 -13.45 -11.49 6.17
CA ASN A 120 -13.77 -12.75 5.49
C ASN A 120 -12.53 -13.48 4.97
N CYS A 121 -11.43 -12.77 4.76
CA CYS A 121 -10.23 -13.35 4.15
C CYS A 121 -8.96 -12.60 4.52
N THR A 122 -7.83 -13.25 4.27
CA THR A 122 -6.51 -12.65 4.41
C THR A 122 -5.81 -12.65 3.06
N TYR A 123 -5.41 -11.48 2.57
CA TYR A 123 -4.57 -11.33 1.38
C TYR A 123 -3.10 -11.46 1.78
N ILE A 124 -2.34 -12.33 1.12
CA ILE A 124 -0.90 -12.53 1.37
C ILE A 124 -0.10 -12.21 0.11
N GLY A 125 0.88 -11.33 0.21
CA GLY A 125 1.75 -10.92 -0.90
C GLY A 125 3.21 -10.81 -0.48
N LYS A 126 4.13 -11.18 -1.37
CA LYS A 126 5.57 -10.99 -1.16
C LYS A 126 6.00 -9.59 -1.59
N PHE A 127 6.76 -8.93 -0.74
CA PHE A 127 7.24 -7.57 -0.95
C PHE A 127 8.75 -7.49 -0.82
N VAL A 128 9.38 -6.76 -1.75
CA VAL A 128 10.84 -6.62 -1.81
C VAL A 128 11.18 -5.15 -2.06
N LEU A 129 12.03 -4.59 -1.20
CA LEU A 129 12.47 -3.19 -1.17
C LEU A 129 13.99 -3.01 -1.20
#